data_AF-A0A9Q9WMY4-F1
#
_entry.id   AF-A0A9Q9WMY4-F1
#
_cell.length_a   1.000
_cell.length_b   1.000
_cell.length_c   1.000
_cell.angle_alpha   90.00
_cell.angle_beta   90.00
_cell.angle_gamma   90.00
#
_symmetry.space_group_name_H-M   'P 1'
#
loop_
_entity.id
_entity.type
_entity.pdbx_description
1 polymer ?
#
loop_
_entity_poly.entity_id
_entity_poly.type
_entity_poly.pdbx_seq_one_letter_code
_entity_poly.pdbx_strand_id
1 'polypeptide(L)'
;MWATVFLAIAVVCAVNSDRSLEDKGRVELQRVRELSRQPRYGECWSRALEKIQSSCKEFSDDVQSKIALSFTHCHLQRSGRSFPECPEDSDVKTCTQDMDPVAFNTYTEFFTHAHSICHYLQSERWQQRAENTIHRYKGP
;
A
#
# COMPACT_ATOMS: atom_id res chain seq x y z
N MET A 1 -43.82 -16.68 42.49
CA MET A 1 -43.34 -15.30 42.20
C MET A 1 -41.82 -15.18 42.18
N TRP A 2 -41.07 -15.74 43.14
CA TRP A 2 -39.61 -15.55 43.17
C TRP A 2 -38.86 -16.32 42.07
N ALA A 3 -39.24 -17.59 41.80
CA ALA A 3 -38.62 -18.40 40.75
C ALA A 3 -38.76 -17.80 39.33
N THR A 4 -39.90 -17.19 39.04
CA THR A 4 -40.16 -16.51 37.75
C THR A 4 -39.33 -15.24 37.60
N VAL A 5 -39.08 -14.52 38.71
CA VAL A 5 -38.19 -13.34 38.71
C VAL A 5 -36.74 -13.74 38.49
N PHE A 6 -36.26 -14.80 39.17
CA PHE A 6 -34.91 -15.32 38.95
C PHE A 6 -34.67 -15.79 37.51
N LEU A 7 -35.62 -16.50 36.93
CA LEU A 7 -35.54 -16.95 35.54
C LEU A 7 -35.49 -15.77 34.56
N ALA A 8 -36.32 -14.74 34.77
CA ALA A 8 -36.32 -13.54 33.94
C ALA A 8 -34.98 -12.78 34.03
N ILE A 9 -34.41 -12.64 35.22
CA ILE A 9 -33.10 -12.01 35.42
C ILE A 9 -32.00 -12.78 34.69
N ALA A 10 -31.97 -14.11 34.83
CA ALA A 10 -30.99 -14.96 34.16
C ALA A 10 -31.04 -14.84 32.63
N VAL A 11 -32.25 -14.79 32.04
CA VAL A 11 -32.44 -14.60 30.60
C VAL A 11 -31.95 -13.22 30.14
N VAL A 12 -32.29 -12.15 30.86
CA VAL A 12 -31.82 -10.79 30.53
C VAL A 12 -30.28 -10.70 30.60
N CYS A 13 -29.66 -11.31 31.60
CA CYS A 13 -28.20 -11.35 31.73
C CYS A 13 -27.54 -12.12 30.57
N ALA A 14 -28.10 -13.26 30.16
CA ALA A 14 -27.59 -14.05 29.04
C ALA A 14 -27.67 -13.27 27.70
N VAL A 15 -28.81 -12.62 27.44
CA VAL A 15 -29.01 -11.82 26.21
C VAL A 15 -28.08 -10.61 26.15
N ASN A 16 -27.86 -9.93 27.28
CA ASN A 16 -26.92 -8.80 27.34
C ASN A 16 -25.47 -9.25 27.12
N SER A 17 -25.09 -10.42 27.63
CA SER A 17 -23.76 -10.98 27.40
C SER A 17 -23.52 -11.31 25.93
N ASP A 18 -24.51 -11.89 25.25
CA ASP A 18 -24.43 -12.25 23.83
C ASP A 18 -24.32 -11.01 22.93
N ARG A 19 -25.17 -9.99 23.15
CA ARG A 19 -25.06 -8.69 22.47
C ARG A 19 -23.70 -8.02 22.70
N SER A 20 -23.18 -8.08 23.92
CA SER A 20 -21.84 -7.53 24.23
C SER A 20 -20.72 -8.26 23.47
N LEU A 21 -20.85 -9.57 23.27
CA LEU A 21 -19.89 -10.37 22.50
C LEU A 21 -19.96 -10.04 21.01
N GLU A 22 -21.18 -9.91 20.47
CA GLU A 22 -21.43 -9.54 19.08
C GLU A 22 -20.88 -8.14 18.76
N ASP A 23 -21.08 -7.17 19.66
CA ASP A 23 -20.56 -5.81 19.50
C ASP A 23 -19.02 -5.78 19.52
N LYS A 24 -18.39 -6.55 20.40
CA LYS A 24 -16.92 -6.72 20.39
C LYS A 24 -16.45 -7.36 19.09
N GLY A 25 -17.15 -8.38 18.60
CA GLY A 25 -16.87 -9.03 17.33
C GLY A 25 -16.96 -8.07 16.15
N ARG A 26 -17.97 -7.19 16.13
CA ARG A 26 -18.12 -6.14 15.11
C ARG A 26 -16.96 -5.16 15.12
N VAL A 27 -16.57 -4.66 16.29
CA VAL A 27 -15.46 -3.70 16.44
C VAL A 27 -14.14 -4.30 15.96
N GLU A 28 -13.82 -5.53 16.38
CA GLU A 28 -12.59 -6.19 15.93
C GLU A 28 -12.60 -6.49 14.44
N LEU A 29 -13.74 -6.90 13.86
CA LEU A 29 -13.86 -7.11 12.42
C LEU A 29 -13.67 -5.80 11.63
N GLN A 30 -14.23 -4.69 12.12
CA GLN A 30 -14.01 -3.37 11.51
C GLN A 30 -12.53 -3.00 11.54
N ARG A 31 -11.86 -3.17 12.68
CA ARG A 31 -10.43 -2.92 12.82
C ARG A 31 -9.58 -3.76 11.86
N VAL A 32 -9.88 -5.05 11.74
CA VAL A 32 -9.18 -5.94 10.79
C VAL A 32 -9.41 -5.51 9.35
N ARG A 33 -10.64 -5.12 8.99
CA ARG A 33 -10.97 -4.60 7.65
C ARG A 33 -10.25 -3.29 7.36
N GLU A 34 -10.16 -2.38 8.31
CA GLU A 34 -9.40 -1.13 8.17
C GLU A 34 -7.91 -1.40 7.98
N LEU A 35 -7.32 -2.27 8.80
CA LEU A 35 -5.92 -2.68 8.64
C LEU A 35 -5.66 -3.33 7.28
N SER A 36 -6.58 -4.15 6.78
CA SER A 36 -6.47 -4.76 5.44
C SER A 36 -6.50 -3.76 4.29
N ARG A 37 -7.07 -2.57 4.51
CA ARG A 37 -7.08 -1.47 3.52
C ARG A 37 -5.83 -0.61 3.58
N GLN A 38 -5.01 -0.73 4.62
CA GLN A 38 -3.80 0.07 4.73
C GLN A 38 -2.81 -0.30 3.63
N PRO A 39 -2.05 0.68 3.12
CA PRO A 39 -1.06 0.38 2.11
C PRO A 39 0.02 -0.54 2.66
N ARG A 40 0.21 -1.69 2.01
CA ARG A 40 1.13 -2.78 2.45
C ARG A 40 2.55 -2.30 2.77
N TYR A 41 3.01 -1.23 2.13
CA TYR A 41 4.38 -0.71 2.23
C TYR A 41 4.46 0.68 2.87
N GLY A 42 3.33 1.20 3.37
CA GLY A 42 3.19 2.57 3.88
C GLY A 42 3.06 3.63 2.79
N GLU A 43 2.69 4.85 3.21
CA GLU A 43 2.29 5.95 2.32
C GLU A 43 3.36 6.36 1.29
N CYS A 44 4.64 6.45 1.67
CA CYS A 44 5.70 6.85 0.73
C CYS A 44 5.82 5.87 -0.44
N TRP A 45 5.96 4.58 -0.12
CA TRP A 45 6.08 3.53 -1.12
C TRP A 45 4.83 3.40 -1.97
N SER A 46 3.65 3.57 -1.38
CA SER A 46 2.39 3.52 -2.12
C SER A 46 2.25 4.67 -3.12
N ARG A 47 2.58 5.91 -2.73
CA ARG A 47 2.62 7.04 -3.67
C ARG A 47 3.66 6.83 -4.78
N ALA A 48 4.84 6.33 -4.42
CA ALA A 48 5.90 6.01 -5.40
C ALA A 48 5.42 4.95 -6.40
N LEU A 49 4.80 3.86 -5.93
CA LEU A 49 4.28 2.79 -6.77
C LEU A 49 3.16 3.27 -7.70
N GLU A 50 2.23 4.09 -7.22
CA GLU A 50 1.15 4.64 -8.05
C GLU A 50 1.71 5.45 -9.23
N LYS A 51 2.65 6.36 -8.92
CA LYS A 51 3.36 7.17 -9.90
C LYS A 51 4.12 6.35 -10.93
N ILE A 52 4.87 5.34 -10.46
CA ILE A 52 5.59 4.40 -11.33
C ILE A 52 4.62 3.74 -12.30
N GLN A 53 3.51 3.19 -11.79
CA GLN A 53 2.58 2.47 -12.64
C GLN A 53 1.96 3.37 -13.73
N SER A 54 1.73 4.66 -13.47
CA SER A 54 1.31 5.59 -14.53
C SER A 54 2.40 5.84 -15.57
N SER A 55 3.66 5.98 -15.15
CA SER A 55 4.78 6.32 -16.03
C SER A 55 5.35 5.13 -16.81
N CYS A 56 5.12 3.88 -16.37
CA CYS A 56 5.68 2.69 -17.04
C CYS A 56 5.24 2.51 -18.51
N LYS A 57 4.17 3.16 -18.96
CA LYS A 57 3.72 3.10 -20.37
C LYS A 57 4.69 3.85 -21.31
N GLU A 58 5.35 4.88 -20.81
CA GLU A 58 6.26 5.75 -21.57
C GLU A 58 7.65 5.68 -20.96
N PHE A 59 8.19 4.47 -20.85
CA PHE A 59 9.47 4.23 -20.21
C PHE A 59 10.62 4.88 -21.00
N SER A 60 11.35 5.77 -20.33
CA SER A 60 12.52 6.49 -20.84
C SER A 60 13.62 6.53 -19.77
N ASP A 61 14.83 6.93 -20.14
CA ASP A 61 15.95 7.08 -19.18
C ASP A 61 15.61 8.08 -18.05
N ASP A 62 14.85 9.13 -18.38
CA ASP A 62 14.37 10.10 -17.39
C ASP A 62 13.36 9.45 -16.43
N VAL A 63 12.35 8.75 -16.96
CA VAL A 63 11.38 8.00 -16.15
C VAL A 63 12.10 6.97 -15.27
N GLN A 64 13.05 6.22 -15.80
CA GLN A 64 13.87 5.27 -15.05
C GLN A 64 14.57 5.94 -13.86
N SER A 65 15.19 7.10 -14.11
CA SER A 65 15.86 7.90 -13.09
C SER A 65 14.89 8.42 -12.03
N LYS A 66 13.74 8.96 -12.43
CA LYS A 66 12.70 9.50 -11.52
C LYS A 66 12.09 8.42 -10.63
N ILE A 67 11.86 7.23 -11.18
CA ILE A 67 11.40 6.06 -10.43
C ILE A 67 12.43 5.69 -9.36
N ALA A 68 13.70 5.59 -9.74
CA ALA A 68 14.78 5.25 -8.83
C ALA A 68 14.96 6.29 -7.71
N LEU A 69 14.86 7.58 -8.03
CA LEU A 69 14.91 8.68 -7.06
C LEU A 69 13.76 8.60 -6.03
N SER A 70 12.54 8.30 -6.49
CA SER A 70 11.38 8.15 -5.61
C SER A 70 11.55 6.99 -4.63
N PHE A 71 12.04 5.84 -5.09
CA PHE A 71 12.33 4.70 -4.22
C PHE A 71 13.52 4.93 -3.28
N THR A 72 14.54 5.64 -3.74
CA THR A 72 15.68 6.05 -2.91
C THR A 72 15.21 6.92 -1.75
N HIS A 73 14.36 7.90 -2.04
CA HIS A 73 13.73 8.74 -1.01
C HIS A 73 12.97 7.90 0.03
N CYS A 74 12.06 7.02 -0.40
CA CYS A 74 11.30 6.20 0.53
C CYS A 74 12.15 5.21 1.32
N HIS A 75 13.20 4.65 0.72
CA HIS A 75 14.12 3.73 1.40
C HIS A 75 14.91 4.44 2.49
N LEU A 76 15.54 5.56 2.13
CA LEU A 76 16.39 6.32 3.06
C LEU A 76 15.55 6.92 4.19
N GLN A 77 14.38 7.50 3.89
CA GLN A 77 13.47 8.03 4.90
C GLN A 77 13.08 6.94 5.92
N ARG A 78 12.71 5.74 5.45
CA ARG A 78 12.38 4.61 6.33
C ARG A 78 13.57 4.16 7.20
N SER A 79 14.79 4.31 6.69
CA SER A 79 16.03 4.01 7.44
C SER A 79 16.44 5.11 8.44
N GLY A 80 15.67 6.20 8.55
CA GLY A 80 16.01 7.36 9.37
C GLY A 80 17.06 8.27 8.76
N ARG A 81 17.35 8.13 7.46
CA ARG A 81 18.28 8.98 6.70
C ARG A 81 17.50 10.02 5.90
N SER A 82 17.97 11.26 5.96
CA SER A 82 17.38 12.34 5.16
C SER A 82 17.85 12.25 3.71
N PHE A 83 16.91 12.27 2.78
CA PHE A 83 17.16 12.42 1.35
C PHE A 83 15.96 13.16 0.75
N PRO A 84 16.15 14.24 -0.03
CA PRO A 84 15.03 15.02 -0.53
C PRO A 84 14.21 14.25 -1.58
N GLU A 85 12.92 14.55 -1.70
CA GLU A 85 12.16 14.15 -2.89
C GLU A 85 12.73 14.89 -4.12
N CYS A 86 12.80 14.24 -5.27
CA CYS A 86 13.13 14.89 -6.54
C CYS A 86 11.83 15.32 -7.24
N PRO A 87 11.57 16.63 -7.40
CA PRO A 87 10.38 17.11 -8.10
C PRO A 87 10.30 16.60 -9.55
N GLU A 88 9.08 16.55 -10.08
CA GLU A 88 8.81 16.05 -11.44
C GLU A 88 9.56 16.87 -12.49
N ASP A 89 9.40 18.19 -12.45
CA ASP A 89 9.91 19.10 -13.46
C ASP A 89 11.41 19.40 -13.33
N SER A 90 12.09 18.83 -12.33
CA SER A 90 13.53 19.03 -12.13
C SER A 90 14.37 18.20 -13.08
N ASP A 91 15.55 18.69 -13.45
CA ASP A 91 16.55 17.88 -14.11
C ASP A 91 17.12 16.81 -13.14
N VAL A 92 17.24 15.56 -13.60
CA VAL A 92 17.78 14.42 -12.81
C VAL A 92 19.17 14.72 -12.24
N LYS A 93 20.01 15.45 -12.97
CA LYS A 93 21.34 15.86 -12.50
C LYS A 93 21.25 16.68 -11.23
N THR A 94 20.27 17.58 -11.13
CA THR A 94 20.08 18.41 -9.93
C THR A 94 19.79 17.55 -8.69
N CYS A 95 19.13 16.41 -8.88
CA CYS A 95 18.80 15.49 -7.80
C CYS A 95 19.91 14.49 -7.47
N THR A 96 20.89 14.30 -8.36
CA THR A 96 21.94 13.27 -8.23
C THR A 96 23.34 13.82 -7.99
N GLN A 97 23.63 15.06 -8.39
CA GLN A 97 24.99 15.63 -8.36
C GLN A 97 25.64 15.70 -6.98
N ASP A 98 24.84 15.87 -5.92
CA ASP A 98 25.31 16.05 -4.54
C ASP A 98 24.97 14.85 -3.64
N MET A 99 24.64 13.69 -4.23
CA MET A 99 24.37 12.47 -3.47
C MET A 99 25.62 11.99 -2.74
N ASP A 100 25.47 11.67 -1.45
CA ASP A 100 26.49 10.90 -0.74
C ASP A 100 26.57 9.46 -1.31
N PRO A 101 27.65 8.72 -1.02
CA PRO A 101 27.81 7.36 -1.55
C PRO A 101 26.68 6.39 -1.17
N VAL A 102 26.03 6.57 -0.01
CA VAL A 102 24.91 5.72 0.42
C VAL A 102 23.68 6.00 -0.45
N ALA A 103 23.36 7.29 -0.65
CA ALA A 103 22.26 7.71 -1.52
C ALA A 103 22.50 7.31 -2.97
N PHE A 104 23.70 7.52 -3.50
CA PHE A 104 24.05 7.19 -4.88
C PHE A 104 24.00 5.68 -5.14
N ASN A 105 24.49 4.85 -4.22
CA ASN A 105 24.40 3.39 -4.34
C ASN A 105 22.95 2.91 -4.26
N THR A 106 22.15 3.45 -3.33
CA THR A 106 20.71 3.13 -3.21
C THR A 106 19.96 3.51 -4.48
N TYR A 107 20.24 4.70 -5.02
CA TYR A 107 19.71 5.15 -6.30
C TYR A 107 20.09 4.21 -7.44
N THR A 108 21.34 3.82 -7.54
CA THR A 108 21.84 2.93 -8.60
C THR A 108 21.15 1.57 -8.56
N GLU A 109 20.96 1.00 -7.37
CA GLU A 109 20.24 -0.28 -7.18
C GLU A 109 18.81 -0.19 -7.75
N PHE A 110 18.05 0.83 -7.35
CA PHE A 110 16.70 1.01 -7.86
C PHE A 110 16.68 1.37 -9.35
N PHE A 111 17.66 2.12 -9.84
CA PHE A 111 17.82 2.47 -11.25
C PHE A 111 17.98 1.21 -12.10
N THR A 112 18.84 0.28 -11.71
CA THR A 112 19.04 -0.98 -12.45
C THR A 112 17.82 -1.89 -12.46
N HIS A 113 16.94 -1.78 -11.47
CA HIS A 113 15.75 -2.62 -11.34
C HIS A 113 14.45 -1.98 -11.84
N ALA A 114 14.43 -0.69 -12.15
CA ALA A 114 13.20 0.03 -12.48
C ALA A 114 12.45 -0.58 -13.68
N HIS A 115 13.18 -1.01 -14.72
CA HIS A 115 12.57 -1.62 -15.90
C HIS A 115 11.86 -2.95 -15.55
N SER A 116 12.52 -3.82 -14.79
CA SER A 116 11.93 -5.10 -14.33
C SER A 116 10.70 -4.86 -13.45
N ILE A 117 10.75 -3.86 -12.57
CA ILE A 117 9.61 -3.46 -11.72
C ILE A 117 8.45 -2.98 -12.60
N CYS A 118 8.72 -2.13 -13.60
CA CYS A 118 7.70 -1.66 -14.52
C CYS A 118 7.05 -2.79 -15.32
N HIS A 119 7.84 -3.74 -15.82
CA HIS A 119 7.33 -4.89 -16.53
C HIS A 119 6.41 -5.75 -15.64
N TYR A 120 6.83 -6.00 -14.40
CA TYR A 120 6.00 -6.71 -13.42
C TYR A 120 4.67 -6.00 -13.17
N LEU A 121 4.70 -4.69 -12.89
CA LEU A 121 3.49 -3.90 -12.63
C LEU A 121 2.52 -3.84 -13.82
N GLN A 122 3.04 -3.80 -15.04
CA GLN A 122 2.20 -3.88 -16.24
C GLN A 122 1.53 -5.25 -16.37
N SER A 123 2.25 -6.32 -16.06
CA SER A 123 1.69 -7.68 -16.10
C SER A 123 0.58 -7.87 -15.06
N GLU A 124 0.78 -7.41 -13.83
CA GLU A 124 -0.25 -7.43 -12.78
C GLU A 124 -1.52 -6.68 -13.20
N ARG A 125 -1.37 -5.47 -13.77
CA ARG A 125 -2.51 -4.70 -14.29
C ARG A 125 -3.26 -5.43 -15.39
N TRP A 126 -2.55 -6.13 -16.27
CA TRP A 126 -3.17 -6.94 -17.32
C TRP A 126 -3.95 -8.11 -16.72
N GLN A 127 -3.37 -8.84 -15.77
CA GLN A 127 -4.04 -9.96 -15.09
C GLN A 127 -5.32 -9.51 -14.38
N GLN A 128 -5.24 -8.44 -13.57
CA GLN A 128 -6.41 -7.91 -12.87
C GLN A 128 -7.52 -7.47 -13.84
N ARG A 129 -7.18 -6.85 -14.97
CA ARG A 129 -8.17 -6.48 -16.00
C ARG A 129 -8.78 -7.70 -16.67
N ALA A 130 -7.97 -8.73 -16.96
CA ALA A 130 -8.44 -9.96 -17.55
C ALA A 130 -9.41 -10.70 -16.62
N GLU A 131 -9.06 -10.82 -15.34
CA GLU A 131 -9.92 -11.39 -14.29
C GLU A 131 -11.25 -10.64 -14.19
N ASN A 132 -11.22 -9.31 -14.05
CA ASN A 132 -12.43 -8.49 -13.98
C ASN A 132 -13.31 -8.64 -15.23
N THR A 133 -12.68 -8.76 -16.40
CA THR A 133 -13.38 -8.97 -17.66
C THR A 133 -14.06 -10.35 -17.69
N ILE A 134 -13.35 -11.40 -17.26
CA ILE A 134 -13.89 -12.76 -17.14
C ILE A 134 -15.04 -12.81 -16.14
N HIS A 135 -14.89 -12.18 -14.97
CA HIS A 135 -15.96 -12.09 -13.96
C HIS A 135 -17.21 -11.40 -14.51
N ARG A 136 -17.05 -10.32 -15.28
CA ARG A 136 -18.15 -9.64 -15.95
C ARG A 136 -18.85 -10.53 -16.99
N TYR A 137 -18.11 -11.33 -17.74
CA TYR A 137 -18.69 -12.21 -18.77
C TYR A 137 -19.25 -13.52 -18.24
N LYS A 138 -18.79 -14.01 -17.08
CA LYS A 138 -19.28 -15.26 -16.48
C LYS A 138 -20.65 -15.12 -15.82
N GLY A 139 -21.11 -13.90 -15.52
CA GLY A 139 -22.41 -13.65 -14.85
C GLY A 139 -22.51 -14.29 -13.45
N PRO A 140 -23.47 -13.85 -12.62
CA PRO A 140 -23.82 -14.57 -11.39
C PRO A 140 -24.42 -15.95 -11.67
#